data_AF-A0A486XLA6-F1
#
_entry.id   AF-A0A486XLA6-F1
#
_cell.length_a   1.000
_cell.length_b   1.000
_cell.length_c   1.000
_cell.angle_alpha   90.00
_cell.angle_beta   90.00
_cell.angle_gamma   90.00
#
_symmetry.space_group_name_H-M   'P 1'
#
loop_
_entity.id
_entity.type
_entity.pdbx_description
1 polymer ?
#
loop_
_entity_poly.entity_id
_entity_poly.type
_entity_poly.pdbx_seq_one_letter_code
_entity_poly.pdbx_strand_id
1 'polypeptide(L)'
;MTIESSTGDLLKQQDVDAIVNTVNCVGVMGKGIALQFKKKWPANFKAYAAACKAGEIRLGKMFIFDLGALATPRYIINFPTKDHWRNPSNLKDIAAGLQDLVEQIKNLDIRSIAMPPLGCGNGGLNWADVRPVIEQHFADIKDVTLRLFEPSNTAATAQLEINTAAPKMTGGRAAILALLECYEALSYGLSKLEVQKLAYFLQEAGEDLRLSYQKHKFGPYADQLRHVLDRMDGHYIHGVGDGVVESAITPDPLALIAAKAYLTTANPELQARVERVAQLIDGFQSPFGMELLTSVHWVAKQEGAADAQQALQKIQSWNPRKNQLMQANHVESAWQQLQQHRWI
;
A
#
# COMPACT_ATOMS: atom_id res chain seq x y z
N MET A 1 -35.84 14.11 2.81
CA MET A 1 -34.39 13.86 2.77
C MET A 1 -33.75 14.52 3.97
N THR A 2 -32.81 13.84 4.63
CA THR A 2 -31.98 14.43 5.69
C THR A 2 -30.51 14.23 5.30
N ILE A 3 -29.73 15.31 5.14
CA ILE A 3 -28.28 15.23 5.00
C ILE A 3 -27.65 15.49 6.36
N GLU A 4 -26.83 14.56 6.81
CA GLU A 4 -26.04 14.70 8.01
C GLU A 4 -24.58 14.82 7.61
N SER A 5 -23.98 16.00 7.81
CA SER A 5 -22.52 16.15 7.71
C SER A 5 -21.85 15.28 8.77
N SER A 6 -20.88 14.47 8.35
CA SER A 6 -20.14 13.56 9.23
C SER A 6 -18.64 13.68 8.99
N THR A 7 -17.86 13.33 10.02
CA THR A 7 -16.40 13.25 9.96
C THR A 7 -15.93 11.95 10.61
N GLY A 8 -14.72 11.51 10.28
CA GLY A 8 -14.15 10.26 10.79
C GLY A 8 -14.20 9.11 9.79
N ASP A 9 -14.30 7.88 10.29
CA ASP A 9 -14.14 6.66 9.49
C ASP A 9 -15.47 6.17 8.91
N LEU A 10 -15.60 6.30 7.59
CA LEU A 10 -16.74 5.81 6.82
C LEU A 10 -16.97 4.30 7.03
N LEU A 11 -15.93 3.48 7.18
CA LEU A 11 -16.10 2.03 7.28
C LEU A 11 -16.70 1.61 8.63
N LYS A 12 -16.70 2.46 9.65
CA LYS A 12 -17.29 2.17 10.97
C LYS A 12 -18.80 2.35 11.01
N GLN A 13 -19.44 2.81 9.93
CA GLN A 13 -20.88 2.99 9.88
C GLN A 13 -21.56 1.61 9.74
N GLN A 14 -22.00 1.06 10.87
CA GLN A 14 -22.70 -0.24 10.96
C GLN A 14 -24.21 -0.09 11.20
N ASP A 15 -24.71 1.14 11.14
CA ASP A 15 -26.09 1.55 11.39
C ASP A 15 -26.76 2.14 10.15
N VAL A 16 -26.25 1.80 8.96
CA VAL A 16 -26.79 2.25 7.67
C VAL A 16 -27.09 1.06 6.76
N ASP A 17 -28.08 1.18 5.87
CA ASP A 17 -28.46 0.12 4.94
C ASP A 17 -27.41 -0.07 3.85
N ALA A 18 -26.80 1.04 3.39
CA ALA A 18 -25.83 1.05 2.31
C ALA A 18 -24.61 1.93 2.62
N ILE A 19 -23.47 1.55 2.06
CA ILE A 19 -22.23 2.29 2.17
C ILE A 19 -21.56 2.44 0.79
N VAL A 20 -21.08 3.64 0.48
CA VAL A 20 -20.53 3.96 -0.84
C VAL A 20 -19.02 3.81 -0.87
N ASN A 21 -18.52 3.05 -1.84
CA ASN A 21 -17.10 2.92 -2.16
C ASN A 21 -16.79 3.67 -3.46
N THR A 22 -15.73 4.49 -3.50
CA THR A 22 -15.31 5.14 -4.76
C THR A 22 -14.31 4.25 -5.51
N VAL A 23 -14.63 3.89 -6.75
CA VAL A 23 -13.85 2.93 -7.55
C VAL A 23 -13.47 3.49 -8.92
N ASN A 24 -12.67 2.71 -9.67
CA ASN A 24 -12.41 2.93 -11.09
C ASN A 24 -13.13 1.86 -11.93
N CYS A 25 -12.94 1.85 -13.25
CA CYS A 25 -13.54 0.85 -14.14
C CYS A 25 -12.58 -0.30 -14.49
N VAL A 26 -11.32 -0.25 -14.02
CA VAL A 26 -10.25 -1.20 -14.40
C VAL A 26 -9.89 -2.22 -13.32
N GLY A 27 -10.73 -2.39 -12.29
CA GLY A 27 -10.62 -3.50 -11.34
C GLY A 27 -9.55 -3.32 -10.25
N VAL A 28 -9.03 -2.11 -10.04
CA VAL A 28 -7.96 -1.86 -9.05
C VAL A 28 -8.47 -1.09 -7.84
N MET A 29 -8.43 -1.70 -6.64
CA MET A 29 -8.67 -1.00 -5.37
C MET A 29 -7.36 -0.85 -4.59
N GLY A 30 -6.51 0.08 -5.04
CA GLY A 30 -5.11 0.18 -4.60
C GLY A 30 -4.84 1.19 -3.48
N LYS A 31 -5.66 2.24 -3.33
CA LYS A 31 -5.40 3.35 -2.41
C LYS A 31 -6.66 3.97 -1.83
N GLY A 32 -6.47 4.81 -0.81
CA GLY A 32 -7.54 5.56 -0.16
C GLY A 32 -8.66 4.65 0.33
N ILE A 33 -9.89 5.14 0.26
CA ILE A 33 -11.07 4.42 0.74
C ILE A 33 -11.26 3.07 0.03
N ALA A 34 -10.99 2.97 -1.28
CA ALA A 34 -11.14 1.73 -2.04
C ALA A 34 -10.27 0.59 -1.50
N LEU A 35 -9.02 0.89 -1.09
CA LEU A 35 -8.16 -0.12 -0.48
C LEU A 35 -8.75 -0.63 0.85
N GLN A 36 -9.33 0.26 1.65
CA GLN A 36 -9.95 -0.11 2.92
C GLN A 36 -11.17 -1.02 2.66
N PHE A 37 -12.01 -0.70 1.67
CA PHE A 37 -13.11 -1.57 1.24
C PHE A 37 -12.64 -2.94 0.77
N LYS A 38 -11.55 -3.01 0.00
CA LYS A 38 -10.96 -4.28 -0.44
C LYS A 38 -10.53 -5.15 0.74
N LYS A 39 -9.95 -4.55 1.78
CA LYS A 39 -9.51 -5.25 2.99
C LYS A 39 -10.69 -5.69 3.87
N LYS A 40 -11.69 -4.83 4.04
CA LYS A 40 -12.85 -5.09 4.91
C LYS A 40 -13.86 -6.05 4.26
N TRP A 41 -14.09 -5.96 2.95
CA TRP A 41 -15.04 -6.78 2.20
C TRP A 41 -14.39 -7.43 0.97
N PRO A 42 -13.56 -8.47 1.15
CA PRO A 42 -12.84 -9.11 0.04
C PRO A 42 -13.77 -9.77 -0.99
N ALA A 43 -14.96 -10.22 -0.58
CA ALA A 43 -15.96 -10.77 -1.48
C ALA A 43 -16.50 -9.70 -2.46
N ASN A 44 -16.75 -8.48 -1.97
CA ASN A 44 -17.08 -7.33 -2.81
C ASN A 44 -15.98 -7.05 -3.83
N PHE A 45 -14.72 -7.01 -3.40
CA PHE A 45 -13.60 -6.79 -4.32
C PHE A 45 -13.51 -7.88 -5.39
N LYS A 46 -13.69 -9.16 -5.01
CA LYS A 46 -13.65 -10.27 -5.97
C LYS A 46 -14.74 -10.15 -7.04
N ALA A 47 -15.97 -9.81 -6.63
CA ALA A 47 -17.08 -9.60 -7.55
C ALA A 47 -16.85 -8.39 -8.46
N TYR A 48 -16.45 -7.25 -7.88
CA TYR A 48 -16.10 -6.04 -8.63
C TYR A 48 -14.99 -6.27 -9.66
N ALA A 49 -13.91 -6.95 -9.28
CA ALA A 49 -12.79 -7.22 -10.19
C ALA A 49 -13.20 -8.14 -11.36
N ALA A 50 -14.10 -9.11 -11.11
CA ALA A 50 -14.66 -9.96 -12.16
C ALA A 50 -15.53 -9.15 -13.13
N ALA A 51 -16.40 -8.27 -12.62
CA ALA A 51 -17.25 -7.39 -13.42
C ALA A 51 -16.41 -6.41 -14.26
N CYS A 52 -15.33 -5.85 -13.71
CA CYS A 52 -14.39 -5.02 -14.47
C CYS A 52 -13.74 -5.81 -15.63
N LYS A 53 -13.33 -7.05 -15.37
CA LYS A 53 -12.74 -7.91 -16.41
C LYS A 53 -13.74 -8.25 -17.51
N ALA A 54 -15.03 -8.34 -17.18
CA ALA A 54 -16.12 -8.55 -18.12
C ALA A 54 -16.55 -7.28 -18.87
N GLY A 55 -16.01 -6.10 -18.52
CA GLY A 55 -16.38 -4.82 -19.13
C GLY A 55 -17.75 -4.29 -18.66
N GLU A 56 -18.26 -4.79 -17.53
CA GLU A 56 -19.58 -4.44 -17.01
C GLU A 56 -19.58 -3.14 -16.19
N ILE A 57 -18.41 -2.78 -15.63
CA ILE A 57 -18.23 -1.56 -14.85
C ILE A 57 -17.93 -0.39 -15.78
N ARG A 58 -18.76 0.65 -15.70
CA ARG A 58 -18.62 1.89 -16.47
C ARG A 58 -19.02 3.11 -15.65
N LEU A 59 -18.48 4.26 -16.00
CA LEU A 59 -18.87 5.55 -15.44
C LEU A 59 -20.39 5.76 -15.53
N GLY A 60 -20.97 6.38 -14.50
CA GLY A 60 -22.40 6.63 -14.42
C GLY A 60 -23.26 5.40 -14.08
N LYS A 61 -22.67 4.24 -13.80
CA LYS A 61 -23.41 3.05 -13.35
C LYS A 61 -22.82 2.46 -12.08
N MET A 62 -23.66 2.33 -11.06
CA MET A 62 -23.29 1.77 -9.76
C MET A 62 -23.16 0.25 -9.88
N PHE A 63 -22.15 -0.29 -9.19
CA PHE A 63 -22.04 -1.73 -9.00
C PHE A 63 -22.38 -2.09 -7.55
N ILE A 64 -23.53 -2.74 -7.40
CA ILE A 64 -24.09 -3.09 -6.10
C ILE A 64 -23.63 -4.49 -5.70
N PHE A 65 -23.11 -4.59 -4.48
CA PHE A 65 -22.80 -5.87 -3.85
C PHE A 65 -23.67 -6.05 -2.60
N ASP A 66 -24.54 -7.07 -2.61
CA ASP A 66 -25.38 -7.45 -1.46
C ASP A 66 -24.58 -8.38 -0.53
N LEU A 67 -24.36 -7.93 0.71
CA LEU A 67 -23.69 -8.68 1.77
C LEU A 67 -24.62 -9.73 2.42
N GLY A 68 -25.91 -9.72 2.09
CA GLY A 68 -26.94 -10.60 2.61
C GLY A 68 -27.90 -9.89 3.56
N ALA A 69 -29.13 -10.40 3.66
CA ALA A 69 -30.23 -9.76 4.40
C ALA A 69 -29.98 -9.55 5.90
N LEU A 70 -29.01 -10.26 6.51
CA LEU A 70 -28.64 -10.15 7.92
C LEU A 70 -27.39 -9.28 8.15
N ALA A 71 -26.75 -8.77 7.10
CA ALA A 71 -25.57 -7.94 7.21
C ALA A 71 -25.94 -6.45 7.37
N THR A 72 -25.16 -5.73 8.17
CA THR A 72 -25.23 -4.27 8.28
C THR A 72 -23.83 -3.67 8.10
N PRO A 73 -23.60 -2.80 7.09
CA PRO A 73 -24.53 -2.46 6.01
C PRO A 73 -24.87 -3.67 5.14
N ARG A 74 -26.06 -3.68 4.56
CA ARG A 74 -26.49 -4.74 3.63
C ARG A 74 -25.84 -4.56 2.27
N TYR A 75 -25.74 -3.33 1.78
CA TYR A 75 -25.24 -3.05 0.44
C TYR A 75 -23.92 -2.28 0.47
N ILE A 76 -22.97 -2.73 -0.35
CA ILE A 76 -21.82 -1.92 -0.77
C ILE A 76 -22.11 -1.40 -2.16
N ILE A 77 -22.11 -0.08 -2.31
CA ILE A 77 -22.33 0.58 -3.59
C ILE A 77 -20.99 1.06 -4.12
N ASN A 78 -20.45 0.36 -5.12
CA ASN A 78 -19.22 0.75 -5.78
C ASN A 78 -19.55 1.79 -6.84
N PHE A 79 -19.16 3.03 -6.57
CA PHE A 79 -19.39 4.22 -7.38
C PHE A 79 -18.17 4.49 -8.28
N PRO A 80 -18.25 4.27 -9.60
CA PRO A 80 -17.14 4.57 -10.49
C PRO A 80 -16.96 6.08 -10.62
N THR A 81 -15.87 6.60 -10.06
CA THR A 81 -15.50 8.02 -10.13
C THR A 81 -14.42 8.30 -11.16
N LYS A 82 -13.86 7.24 -11.77
CA LYS A 82 -12.78 7.27 -12.75
C LYS A 82 -12.94 6.11 -13.72
N ASP A 83 -12.54 6.33 -14.97
CA ASP A 83 -12.36 5.24 -15.93
C ASP A 83 -11.11 4.41 -15.57
N HIS A 84 -9.93 5.02 -15.73
CA HIS A 84 -8.65 4.47 -15.29
C HIS A 84 -8.17 5.14 -13.99
N TRP A 85 -7.52 4.40 -13.08
CA TRP A 85 -7.06 4.94 -11.79
C TRP A 85 -6.03 6.09 -11.90
N ARG A 86 -5.34 6.18 -13.04
CA ARG A 86 -4.39 7.25 -13.40
C ARG A 86 -5.07 8.57 -13.79
N ASN A 87 -6.33 8.52 -14.21
CA ASN A 87 -7.03 9.70 -14.71
C ASN A 87 -7.61 10.50 -13.53
N PRO A 88 -7.77 11.83 -13.65
CA PRO A 88 -8.54 12.60 -12.68
C PRO A 88 -10.03 12.23 -12.75
N SER A 89 -10.75 12.53 -11.67
CA SER A 89 -12.22 12.51 -11.69
C SER A 89 -12.75 13.80 -12.31
N ASN A 90 -13.96 13.80 -12.86
CA ASN A 90 -14.62 15.02 -13.33
C ASN A 90 -16.07 15.09 -12.84
N LEU A 91 -16.62 16.31 -12.73
CA LEU A 91 -17.96 16.54 -12.18
C LEU A 91 -19.07 15.91 -13.02
N LYS A 92 -18.90 15.79 -14.35
CA LYS A 92 -19.90 15.20 -15.24
C LYS A 92 -20.13 13.72 -14.90
N ASP A 93 -19.06 12.99 -14.67
CA ASP A 93 -19.14 11.57 -14.30
C ASP A 93 -19.71 11.39 -12.89
N ILE A 94 -19.40 12.30 -11.96
CA ILE A 94 -20.02 12.31 -10.63
C ILE A 94 -21.53 12.53 -10.71
N ALA A 95 -21.98 13.53 -11.49
CA ALA A 95 -23.41 13.79 -11.68
C ALA A 95 -24.13 12.59 -12.30
N ALA A 96 -23.56 11.98 -13.35
CA ALA A 96 -24.12 10.77 -13.97
C ALA A 96 -24.20 9.60 -12.98
N GLY A 97 -23.17 9.41 -12.14
CA GLY A 97 -23.18 8.36 -11.12
C GLY A 97 -24.18 8.63 -9.99
N LEU A 98 -24.38 9.90 -9.61
CA LEU A 98 -25.38 10.28 -8.62
C LEU A 98 -26.79 10.00 -9.11
N GLN A 99 -27.08 10.29 -10.38
CA GLN A 99 -28.37 9.94 -10.98
C GLN A 99 -28.67 8.44 -10.85
N ASP A 100 -27.74 7.58 -11.23
CA ASP A 100 -27.91 6.12 -11.11
C ASP A 100 -27.98 5.68 -9.64
N LEU A 101 -27.20 6.28 -8.75
CA LEU A 101 -27.27 6.02 -7.31
C LEU A 101 -28.67 6.29 -6.74
N VAL A 102 -29.30 7.41 -7.12
CA VAL A 102 -30.67 7.73 -6.70
C VAL A 102 -31.67 6.68 -7.18
N GLU A 103 -31.50 6.18 -8.41
CA GLU A 103 -32.32 5.08 -8.94
C GLU A 103 -32.12 3.80 -8.12
N GLN A 104 -30.87 3.43 -7.79
CA GLN A 104 -30.57 2.25 -6.99
C GLN A 104 -31.11 2.35 -5.55
N ILE A 105 -31.04 3.54 -4.93
CA ILE A 105 -31.61 3.78 -3.60
C ILE A 105 -33.10 3.46 -3.58
N LYS A 106 -33.84 3.91 -4.60
CA LYS A 106 -35.28 3.63 -4.74
C LYS A 106 -35.56 2.15 -5.02
N ASN A 107 -34.80 1.55 -5.93
CA ASN A 107 -35.01 0.16 -6.35
C ASN A 107 -34.73 -0.85 -5.22
N LEU A 108 -33.78 -0.54 -4.34
CA LEU A 108 -33.36 -1.41 -3.24
C LEU A 108 -34.02 -1.06 -1.90
N ASP A 109 -34.91 -0.06 -1.89
CA ASP A 109 -35.57 0.49 -0.69
C ASP A 109 -34.57 0.88 0.42
N ILE A 110 -33.46 1.51 0.03
CA ILE A 110 -32.42 2.00 0.95
C ILE A 110 -32.96 3.24 1.68
N ARG A 111 -32.96 3.21 3.03
CA ARG A 111 -33.42 4.30 3.90
C ARG A 111 -32.29 5.08 4.55
N SER A 112 -31.11 4.48 4.64
CA SER A 112 -29.92 5.09 5.22
C SER A 112 -28.67 4.75 4.42
N ILE A 113 -27.87 5.77 4.09
CA ILE A 113 -26.67 5.60 3.27
C ILE A 113 -25.52 6.48 3.76
N ALA A 114 -24.32 5.90 3.87
CA ALA A 114 -23.11 6.64 4.18
C ALA A 114 -22.23 6.82 2.94
N MET A 115 -21.77 8.06 2.68
CA MET A 115 -21.08 8.43 1.45
C MET A 115 -19.78 9.22 1.71
N PRO A 116 -18.63 8.86 1.09
CA PRO A 116 -17.41 9.64 1.12
C PRO A 116 -17.48 10.86 0.18
N PRO A 117 -16.53 11.81 0.29
CA PRO A 117 -16.48 12.94 -0.63
C PRO A 117 -16.03 12.47 -2.03
N LEU A 118 -16.99 12.35 -2.95
CA LEU A 118 -16.81 11.70 -4.25
C LEU A 118 -15.77 12.42 -5.11
N GLY A 119 -14.71 11.72 -5.51
CA GLY A 119 -13.66 12.27 -6.37
C GLY A 119 -12.80 13.37 -5.73
N CYS A 120 -13.03 13.75 -4.48
CA CYS A 120 -12.26 14.75 -3.74
C CYS A 120 -11.12 14.05 -2.99
N GLY A 121 -9.88 14.46 -3.24
CA GLY A 121 -8.67 13.71 -2.83
C GLY A 121 -8.00 13.08 -4.03
N ASN A 122 -7.97 11.75 -4.12
CA ASN A 122 -7.30 11.04 -5.24
C ASN A 122 -7.83 11.40 -6.62
N GLY A 123 -9.07 11.88 -6.73
CA GLY A 123 -9.70 12.33 -7.98
C GLY A 123 -9.41 13.78 -8.34
N GLY A 124 -8.91 14.60 -7.40
CA GLY A 124 -8.55 15.99 -7.63
C GLY A 124 -9.72 16.98 -7.71
N LEU A 125 -10.96 16.54 -7.47
CA LEU A 125 -12.10 17.47 -7.43
C LEU A 125 -12.09 18.30 -6.15
N ASN A 126 -12.55 19.55 -6.27
CA ASN A 126 -12.76 20.42 -5.14
C ASN A 126 -14.09 20.08 -4.45
N TRP A 127 -14.06 19.91 -3.14
CA TRP A 127 -15.24 19.58 -2.35
C TRP A 127 -16.34 20.65 -2.43
N ALA A 128 -15.95 21.92 -2.54
CA ALA A 128 -16.88 23.04 -2.71
C ALA A 128 -17.72 22.91 -4.00
N ASP A 129 -17.22 22.21 -5.02
CA ASP A 129 -17.94 21.98 -6.27
C ASP A 129 -18.74 20.67 -6.23
N VAL A 130 -18.23 19.63 -5.55
CA VAL A 130 -18.87 18.30 -5.49
C VAL A 130 -20.07 18.29 -4.56
N ARG A 131 -19.97 18.92 -3.39
CA ARG A 131 -21.04 18.89 -2.38
C ARG A 131 -22.37 19.42 -2.93
N PRO A 132 -22.46 20.60 -3.59
CA PRO A 132 -23.72 21.08 -4.16
C PRO A 132 -24.35 20.12 -5.16
N VAL A 133 -23.54 19.41 -5.95
CA VAL A 133 -24.04 18.41 -6.92
C VAL A 133 -24.67 17.21 -6.20
N ILE A 134 -24.08 16.75 -5.09
CA ILE A 134 -24.66 15.70 -4.25
C ILE A 134 -25.99 16.17 -3.66
N GLU A 135 -26.01 17.36 -3.04
CA GLU A 135 -27.20 17.94 -2.42
C GLU A 135 -28.35 18.07 -3.43
N GLN A 136 -28.04 18.54 -4.64
CA GLN A 136 -29.03 18.69 -5.72
C GLN A 136 -29.66 17.36 -6.13
N HIS A 137 -28.87 16.29 -6.32
CA HIS A 137 -29.42 15.00 -6.79
C HIS A 137 -30.26 14.31 -5.72
N PHE A 138 -29.92 14.50 -4.45
CA PHE A 138 -30.68 13.86 -3.38
C PHE A 138 -31.85 14.71 -2.86
N ALA A 139 -31.98 15.98 -3.25
CA ALA A 139 -33.03 16.89 -2.78
C ALA A 139 -34.45 16.31 -2.92
N ASP A 140 -34.69 15.56 -4.00
CA ASP A 140 -36.00 15.00 -4.33
C ASP A 140 -36.28 13.62 -3.69
N ILE A 141 -35.35 13.06 -2.91
CA ILE A 141 -35.51 11.75 -2.29
C ILE A 141 -36.16 11.89 -0.91
N LYS A 142 -37.40 11.44 -0.78
CA LYS A 142 -38.09 11.41 0.53
C LYS A 142 -37.64 10.20 1.35
N ASP A 143 -37.67 10.36 2.68
CA ASP A 143 -37.48 9.27 3.64
C ASP A 143 -36.14 8.50 3.53
N VAL A 144 -35.08 9.20 3.13
CA VAL A 144 -33.69 8.71 3.12
C VAL A 144 -32.79 9.64 3.90
N THR A 145 -31.98 9.06 4.79
CA THR A 145 -30.90 9.75 5.50
C THR A 145 -29.57 9.51 4.80
N LEU A 146 -28.94 10.59 4.33
CA LEU A 146 -27.61 10.59 3.75
C LEU A 146 -26.61 11.09 4.79
N ARG A 147 -25.74 10.20 5.28
CA ARG A 147 -24.58 10.56 6.11
C ARG A 147 -23.40 10.89 5.20
N LEU A 148 -23.16 12.17 4.97
CA LEU A 148 -22.17 12.67 4.02
C LEU A 148 -20.86 13.00 4.73
N PHE A 149 -19.81 12.26 4.42
CA PHE A 149 -18.48 12.46 5.01
C PHE A 149 -17.75 13.60 4.30
N GLU A 150 -17.18 14.51 5.09
CA GLU A 150 -16.38 15.61 4.57
C GLU A 150 -14.90 15.19 4.38
N PRO A 151 -14.18 15.80 3.42
CA PRO A 151 -12.76 15.54 3.24
C PRO A 151 -12.00 15.88 4.51
N SER A 152 -11.33 14.89 5.10
CA SER A 152 -10.47 15.07 6.26
C SER A 152 -9.02 15.26 5.78
N ASN A 153 -8.37 16.35 6.18
CA ASN A 153 -6.91 16.52 6.01
C ASN A 153 -6.11 15.54 6.88
N THR A 154 -6.78 14.79 7.75
CA THR A 154 -6.24 13.75 8.61
C THR A 154 -6.41 12.37 7.97
N ALA A 155 -5.68 12.11 6.87
CA ALA A 155 -5.55 10.77 6.31
C ALA A 155 -4.69 9.82 7.18
N ALA A 156 -4.51 10.12 8.47
CA ALA A 156 -3.70 9.35 9.39
C ALA A 156 -4.59 8.83 10.53
N THR A 157 -4.54 7.52 10.76
CA THR A 157 -5.06 6.78 11.93
C THR A 157 -6.54 6.35 11.96
N ALA A 158 -7.11 5.95 10.82
CA ALA A 158 -8.16 4.92 10.87
C ALA A 158 -7.47 3.54 11.04
N GLN A 159 -7.60 2.92 12.23
CA GLN A 159 -7.21 1.52 12.43
C GLN A 159 -8.00 0.66 11.45
N LEU A 160 -7.30 0.12 10.45
CA LEU A 160 -7.89 -0.68 9.38
C LEU A 160 -8.52 -1.95 9.99
N GLU A 161 -9.84 -2.06 9.97
CA GLU A 161 -10.52 -3.33 10.25
C GLU A 161 -10.25 -4.31 9.09
N ILE A 162 -9.55 -5.40 9.38
CA ILE A 162 -9.07 -6.33 8.36
C ILE A 162 -9.76 -7.67 8.57
N ASN A 163 -10.65 -8.00 7.64
CA ASN A 163 -11.44 -9.23 7.65
C ASN A 163 -10.81 -10.35 6.80
N THR A 164 -9.52 -10.26 6.53
CA THR A 164 -8.74 -11.34 5.91
C THR A 164 -8.08 -12.20 6.98
N ALA A 165 -7.92 -13.50 6.72
CA ALA A 165 -7.14 -14.36 7.61
C ALA A 165 -5.68 -13.91 7.61
N ALA A 166 -5.09 -13.77 8.80
CA ALA A 166 -3.67 -13.44 8.92
C ALA A 166 -2.82 -14.52 8.21
N PRO A 167 -1.84 -14.15 7.38
CA PRO A 167 -0.95 -15.12 6.75
C PRO A 167 -0.18 -15.88 7.84
N LYS A 168 0.26 -17.11 7.56
CA LYS A 168 1.11 -17.86 8.50
C LYS A 168 2.47 -17.15 8.68
N MET A 169 2.97 -17.10 9.91
CA MET A 169 4.35 -16.68 10.21
C MET A 169 5.32 -17.72 9.64
N THR A 170 6.17 -17.29 8.71
CA THR A 170 7.22 -18.10 8.06
C THR A 170 8.58 -17.51 8.38
N GLY A 171 9.66 -18.29 8.26
CA GLY A 171 11.04 -17.80 8.44
C GLY A 171 11.30 -16.46 7.75
N GLY A 172 11.11 -16.39 6.43
CA GLY A 172 11.29 -15.13 5.70
C GLY A 172 10.43 -13.95 6.20
N ARG A 173 9.21 -14.17 6.74
CA ARG A 173 8.39 -13.09 7.31
C ARG A 173 8.92 -12.64 8.66
N ALA A 174 9.32 -13.58 9.51
CA ALA A 174 9.92 -13.28 10.80
C ALA A 174 11.24 -12.52 10.64
N ALA A 175 12.08 -12.95 9.69
CA ALA A 175 13.35 -12.29 9.41
C ALA A 175 13.17 -10.89 8.80
N ILE A 176 12.21 -10.72 7.87
CA ILE A 176 11.87 -9.37 7.37
C ILE A 176 11.42 -8.49 8.54
N LEU A 177 10.49 -8.93 9.38
CA LEU A 177 9.99 -8.16 10.53
C LEU A 177 11.10 -7.76 11.50
N ALA A 178 12.02 -8.68 11.82
CA ALA A 178 13.16 -8.39 12.68
C ALA A 178 14.09 -7.33 12.05
N LEU A 179 14.34 -7.40 10.74
CA LEU A 179 15.12 -6.38 10.03
C LEU A 179 14.43 -5.02 9.97
N LEU A 180 13.09 -5.00 9.86
CA LEU A 180 12.33 -3.75 9.93
C LEU A 180 12.50 -3.09 11.31
N GLU A 181 12.40 -3.87 12.39
CA GLU A 181 12.59 -3.35 13.76
C GLU A 181 14.01 -2.80 13.97
N CYS A 182 15.04 -3.52 13.49
CA CYS A 182 16.43 -3.04 13.56
C CYS A 182 16.63 -1.72 12.81
N TYR A 183 15.95 -1.53 11.68
CA TYR A 183 16.06 -0.32 10.87
C TYR A 183 15.24 0.85 11.43
N GLU A 184 14.04 0.58 11.96
CA GLU A 184 13.13 1.62 12.48
C GLU A 184 13.70 2.37 13.69
N ALA A 185 14.57 1.74 14.49
CA ALA A 185 15.21 2.35 15.66
C ALA A 185 15.93 3.69 15.37
N LEU A 186 16.23 3.99 14.10
CA LEU A 186 16.95 5.18 13.66
C LEU A 186 16.06 6.26 13.04
N SER A 187 14.74 6.06 13.02
CA SER A 187 13.72 7.07 12.66
C SER A 187 13.83 7.69 11.24
N TYR A 188 14.48 7.02 10.29
CA TYR A 188 14.58 7.49 8.89
C TYR A 188 13.31 7.29 8.05
N GLY A 189 12.29 6.62 8.59
CA GLY A 189 11.10 6.17 7.86
C GLY A 189 11.41 4.95 6.99
N LEU A 190 10.48 3.98 7.00
CA LEU A 190 10.61 2.73 6.27
C LEU A 190 9.77 2.78 4.98
N SER A 191 10.37 2.98 3.81
CA SER A 191 9.62 2.84 2.55
C SER A 191 9.77 1.43 1.97
N LYS A 192 9.00 1.11 0.91
CA LYS A 192 9.20 -0.13 0.13
C LYS A 192 10.64 -0.29 -0.36
N LEU A 193 11.34 0.81 -0.65
CA LEU A 193 12.70 0.76 -1.14
C LEU A 193 13.67 0.25 -0.08
N GLU A 194 13.48 0.60 1.19
CA GLU A 194 14.31 0.10 2.29
C GLU A 194 14.06 -1.39 2.49
N VAL A 195 12.80 -1.82 2.45
CA VAL A 195 12.45 -3.25 2.57
C VAL A 195 13.01 -4.08 1.42
N GLN A 196 13.04 -3.57 0.19
CA GLN A 196 13.70 -4.23 -0.95
C GLN A 196 15.19 -4.50 -0.68
N LYS A 197 15.89 -3.53 -0.09
CA LYS A 197 17.32 -3.60 0.20
C LYS A 197 17.61 -4.54 1.39
N LEU A 198 16.77 -4.51 2.43
CA LEU A 198 16.87 -5.43 3.56
C LEU A 198 16.62 -6.88 3.12
N ALA A 199 15.57 -7.13 2.34
CA ALA A 199 15.28 -8.46 1.79
C ALA A 199 16.37 -8.94 0.82
N TYR A 200 16.99 -8.03 0.07
CA TYR A 200 18.13 -8.35 -0.81
C TYR A 200 19.29 -8.90 0.01
N PHE A 201 19.73 -8.16 1.03
CA PHE A 201 20.83 -8.63 1.87
C PHE A 201 20.49 -9.89 2.66
N LEU A 202 19.23 -10.06 3.09
CA LEU A 202 18.80 -11.30 3.73
C LEU A 202 18.94 -12.52 2.78
N GLN A 203 18.58 -12.36 1.51
CA GLN A 203 18.78 -13.41 0.51
C GLN A 203 20.26 -13.64 0.20
N GLU A 204 21.04 -12.56 0.11
CA GLU A 204 22.49 -12.64 -0.11
C GLU A 204 23.25 -13.22 1.10
N ALA A 205 22.67 -13.15 2.30
CA ALA A 205 23.12 -13.86 3.50
C ALA A 205 22.78 -15.37 3.48
N GLY A 206 22.08 -15.84 2.44
CA GLY A 206 21.78 -17.24 2.18
C GLY A 206 20.33 -17.66 2.37
N GLU A 207 19.43 -16.74 2.77
CA GLU A 207 18.00 -17.07 2.95
C GLU A 207 17.30 -17.23 1.62
N ASP A 208 16.73 -18.41 1.36
CA ASP A 208 15.96 -18.64 0.12
C ASP A 208 14.58 -17.98 0.21
N LEU A 209 14.55 -16.67 -0.04
CA LEU A 209 13.31 -15.90 -0.17
C LEU A 209 12.64 -16.11 -1.54
N ARG A 210 13.30 -16.82 -2.47
CA ARG A 210 12.86 -17.04 -3.85
C ARG A 210 12.58 -15.72 -4.59
N LEU A 211 13.38 -14.69 -4.30
CA LEU A 211 13.27 -13.38 -4.94
C LEU A 211 14.24 -13.31 -6.12
N SER A 212 13.74 -12.89 -7.27
CA SER A 212 14.53 -12.70 -8.49
C SER A 212 14.91 -11.24 -8.61
N TYR A 213 16.10 -10.89 -8.13
CA TYR A 213 16.59 -9.51 -8.17
C TYR A 213 17.12 -9.13 -9.55
N GLN A 214 16.80 -7.91 -9.98
CA GLN A 214 17.32 -7.30 -11.19
C GLN A 214 17.83 -5.88 -10.93
N LYS A 215 18.76 -5.44 -11.79
CA LYS A 215 19.30 -4.07 -11.78
C LYS A 215 18.18 -3.06 -12.08
N HIS A 216 17.87 -2.15 -11.16
CA HIS A 216 16.81 -1.15 -11.33
C HIS A 216 17.24 0.27 -10.90
N LYS A 217 16.35 1.27 -11.00
CA LYS A 217 16.66 2.70 -10.77
C LYS A 217 17.35 3.00 -9.44
N PHE A 218 16.90 2.38 -8.35
CA PHE A 218 17.38 2.63 -6.98
C PHE A 218 18.16 1.43 -6.40
N GLY A 219 18.82 0.65 -7.26
CA GLY A 219 19.53 -0.57 -6.84
C GLY A 219 18.80 -1.86 -7.24
N PRO A 220 19.20 -3.00 -6.67
CA PRO A 220 18.55 -4.29 -6.90
C PRO A 220 17.08 -4.26 -6.50
N TYR A 221 16.21 -4.81 -7.35
CA TYR A 221 14.76 -4.84 -7.11
C TYR A 221 14.16 -6.20 -7.49
N ALA A 222 13.24 -6.70 -6.66
CA ALA A 222 12.44 -7.88 -6.94
C ALA A 222 10.94 -7.55 -6.83
N ASP A 223 10.20 -7.65 -7.94
CA ASP A 223 8.76 -7.33 -7.95
C ASP A 223 7.94 -8.30 -7.07
N GLN A 224 8.39 -9.56 -6.94
CA GLN A 224 7.72 -10.57 -6.11
C GLN A 224 7.58 -10.14 -4.64
N LEU A 225 8.53 -9.35 -4.12
CA LEU A 225 8.49 -8.87 -2.73
C LEU A 225 7.28 -7.97 -2.48
N ARG A 226 6.80 -7.25 -3.50
CA ARG A 226 5.58 -6.44 -3.39
C ARG A 226 4.39 -7.28 -2.93
N HIS A 227 4.19 -8.45 -3.53
CA HIS A 227 3.10 -9.35 -3.16
C HIS A 227 3.25 -9.93 -1.75
N VAL A 228 4.48 -10.05 -1.24
CA VAL A 228 4.73 -10.46 0.14
C VAL A 228 4.31 -9.35 1.10
N LEU A 229 4.75 -8.11 0.84
CA LEU A 229 4.41 -6.95 1.67
C LEU A 229 2.90 -6.67 1.64
N ASP A 230 2.27 -6.74 0.47
CA ASP A 230 0.82 -6.56 0.33
C ASP A 230 0.02 -7.61 1.14
N ARG A 231 0.55 -8.83 1.28
CA ARG A 231 -0.05 -9.87 2.13
C ARG A 231 0.22 -9.69 3.62
N MET A 232 1.31 -9.05 3.98
CA MET A 232 1.64 -8.71 5.37
C MET A 232 0.90 -7.45 5.84
N ASP A 233 0.54 -6.57 4.90
CA ASP A 233 -0.09 -5.28 5.16
C ASP A 233 -1.48 -5.43 5.80
N GLY A 234 -1.61 -4.89 7.01
CA GLY A 234 -2.74 -5.06 7.89
C GLY A 234 -2.58 -6.15 8.96
N HIS A 235 -1.70 -7.12 8.76
CA HIS A 235 -1.54 -8.23 9.70
C HIS A 235 -0.27 -8.12 10.54
N TYR A 236 0.85 -7.82 9.87
CA TYR A 236 2.17 -7.77 10.49
C TYR A 236 2.86 -6.44 10.32
N ILE A 237 2.48 -5.70 9.28
CA ILE A 237 2.96 -4.36 8.98
C ILE A 237 1.76 -3.53 8.52
N HIS A 238 1.89 -2.22 8.54
CA HIS A 238 0.91 -1.29 8.00
C HIS A 238 1.59 -0.30 7.07
N GLY A 239 0.84 0.37 6.18
CA GLY A 239 1.37 1.50 5.43
C GLY A 239 2.21 1.14 4.19
N VAL A 240 2.07 -0.10 3.68
CA VAL A 240 2.75 -0.51 2.44
C VAL A 240 2.38 0.41 1.28
N GLY A 241 1.15 0.93 1.20
CA GLY A 241 0.75 1.90 0.16
C GLY A 241 0.77 1.32 -1.26
N ASP A 242 0.39 2.11 -2.27
CA ASP A 242 0.27 1.65 -3.67
C ASP A 242 1.48 1.99 -4.55
N GLY A 243 2.44 2.75 -4.02
CA GLY A 243 3.64 3.22 -4.74
C GLY A 243 3.45 4.56 -5.47
N VAL A 244 2.34 5.26 -5.26
CA VAL A 244 2.06 6.58 -5.87
C VAL A 244 2.31 7.75 -4.91
N VAL A 245 2.17 7.52 -3.60
CA VAL A 245 2.47 8.48 -2.53
C VAL A 245 3.57 7.88 -1.65
N GLU A 246 4.45 8.72 -1.09
CA GLU A 246 5.37 8.28 -0.04
C GLU A 246 4.57 7.72 1.13
N SER A 247 4.83 6.46 1.47
CA SER A 247 4.18 5.77 2.57
C SER A 247 5.23 5.14 3.46
N ALA A 248 5.07 5.31 4.77
CA ALA A 248 5.92 4.69 5.78
C ALA A 248 5.28 3.37 6.20
N ILE A 249 6.07 2.30 6.09
CA ILE A 249 5.76 0.98 6.59
C ILE A 249 6.02 0.97 8.09
N THR A 250 5.03 0.57 8.87
CA THR A 250 5.16 0.45 10.33
C THR A 250 4.86 -0.99 10.72
N PRO A 251 5.81 -1.73 11.32
CA PRO A 251 5.55 -3.05 11.88
C PRO A 251 4.53 -3.02 13.01
N ASP A 252 3.68 -4.05 13.09
CA ASP A 252 2.80 -4.24 14.24
C ASP A 252 3.61 -4.76 15.45
N PRO A 253 3.48 -4.17 16.65
CA PRO A 253 4.26 -4.59 17.82
C PRO A 253 4.06 -6.06 18.23
N LEU A 254 2.85 -6.61 18.09
CA LEU A 254 2.58 -8.02 18.39
C LEU A 254 3.22 -8.93 17.34
N ALA A 255 3.25 -8.49 16.07
CA ALA A 255 3.94 -9.20 15.02
C ALA A 255 5.46 -9.24 15.25
N LEU A 256 6.06 -8.16 15.78
CA LEU A 256 7.48 -8.14 16.17
C LEU A 256 7.78 -9.13 17.29
N ILE A 257 6.92 -9.20 18.32
CA ILE A 257 7.05 -10.19 19.40
C ILE A 257 6.96 -11.62 18.83
N ALA A 258 5.99 -11.89 17.96
CA ALA A 258 5.83 -13.19 17.33
C ALA A 258 7.02 -13.55 16.43
N ALA A 259 7.58 -12.59 15.70
CA ALA A 259 8.77 -12.78 14.86
C ALA A 259 10.00 -13.12 15.71
N LYS A 260 10.24 -12.38 16.80
CA LYS A 260 11.31 -12.67 17.76
C LYS A 260 11.20 -14.07 18.35
N ALA A 261 10.01 -14.45 18.81
CA ALA A 261 9.76 -15.79 19.33
C ALA A 261 10.03 -16.88 18.27
N TYR A 262 9.66 -16.63 17.01
CA TYR A 262 9.94 -17.56 15.91
C TYR A 262 11.44 -17.72 15.67
N LEU A 263 12.19 -16.62 15.60
CA LEU A 263 13.64 -16.66 15.32
C LEU A 263 14.42 -17.37 16.42
N THR A 264 14.12 -17.10 17.69
CA THR A 264 14.84 -17.70 18.82
C THR A 264 14.55 -19.18 19.01
N THR A 265 13.31 -19.62 18.74
CA THR A 265 12.89 -21.00 19.04
C THR A 265 12.97 -21.95 17.85
N ALA A 266 12.76 -21.44 16.63
CA ALA A 266 12.56 -22.29 15.46
C ALA A 266 13.71 -22.29 14.46
N ASN A 267 14.58 -21.26 14.43
CA ASN A 267 15.63 -21.18 13.41
C ASN A 267 16.84 -20.29 13.80
N PRO A 268 17.81 -20.84 14.55
CA PRO A 268 19.03 -20.11 14.94
C PRO A 268 19.89 -19.64 13.77
N GLU A 269 19.94 -20.40 12.66
CA GLU A 269 20.68 -19.99 11.46
C GLU A 269 20.07 -18.74 10.82
N LEU A 270 18.74 -18.66 10.78
CA LEU A 270 18.04 -17.48 10.29
C LEU A 270 18.27 -16.26 11.18
N GLN A 271 18.32 -16.45 12.50
CA GLN A 271 18.70 -15.39 13.42
C GLN A 271 20.12 -14.87 13.13
N ALA A 272 21.09 -15.77 12.93
CA ALA A 272 22.45 -15.39 12.55
C ALA A 272 22.51 -14.61 11.23
N ARG A 273 21.66 -14.95 10.25
CA ARG A 273 21.54 -14.19 8.98
C ARG A 273 20.97 -12.79 9.21
N VAL A 274 19.94 -12.66 10.04
CA VAL A 274 19.37 -11.36 10.41
C VAL A 274 20.43 -10.49 11.10
N GLU A 275 21.15 -11.03 12.08
CA GLU A 275 22.24 -10.33 12.79
C GLU A 275 23.36 -9.92 11.83
N ARG A 276 23.74 -10.77 10.88
CA ARG A 276 24.74 -10.46 9.85
C ARG A 276 24.33 -9.29 8.97
N VAL A 277 23.05 -9.19 8.60
CA VAL A 277 22.52 -8.05 7.85
C VAL A 277 22.50 -6.80 8.72
N ALA A 278 22.04 -6.90 9.98
CA ALA A 278 21.99 -5.77 10.91
C ALA A 278 23.37 -5.16 11.15
N GLN A 279 24.41 -6.00 11.31
CA GLN A 279 25.80 -5.56 11.40
C GLN A 279 26.30 -4.89 10.12
N LEU A 280 25.95 -5.43 8.95
CA LEU A 280 26.38 -4.85 7.67
C LEU A 280 25.84 -3.44 7.48
N ILE A 281 24.56 -3.23 7.79
CA ILE A 281 23.90 -1.94 7.53
C ILE A 281 24.22 -0.90 8.60
N ASP A 282 24.97 -1.25 9.65
CA ASP A 282 25.32 -0.32 10.71
C ASP A 282 26.18 0.85 10.19
N GLY A 283 25.74 2.09 10.43
CA GLY A 283 26.30 3.30 9.81
C GLY A 283 25.81 3.60 8.39
N PHE A 284 25.04 2.71 7.76
CA PHE A 284 24.51 2.85 6.40
C PHE A 284 22.97 2.90 6.33
N GLN A 285 22.28 2.99 7.47
CA GLN A 285 20.82 2.89 7.54
C GLN A 285 20.05 4.11 6.99
N SER A 286 20.73 5.13 6.44
CA SER A 286 20.00 6.20 5.71
C SER A 286 19.48 5.67 4.36
N PRO A 287 18.43 6.26 3.76
CA PRO A 287 17.95 5.84 2.44
C PRO A 287 19.05 5.87 1.37
N PHE A 288 19.93 6.88 1.42
CA PHE A 288 21.11 6.97 0.56
C PHE A 288 22.14 5.88 0.87
N GLY A 289 22.47 5.65 2.14
CA GLY A 289 23.43 4.64 2.58
C GLY A 289 23.02 3.23 2.17
N MET A 290 21.75 2.89 2.35
CA MET A 290 21.20 1.60 1.92
C MET A 290 21.25 1.45 0.40
N GLU A 291 20.89 2.50 -0.35
CA GLU A 291 20.97 2.50 -1.82
C GLU A 291 22.41 2.30 -2.29
N LEU A 292 23.36 3.00 -1.67
CA LEU A 292 24.79 2.92 -1.95
C LEU A 292 25.31 1.51 -1.68
N LEU A 293 25.09 0.98 -0.48
CA LEU A 293 25.61 -0.32 -0.04
C LEU A 293 25.12 -1.46 -0.95
N THR A 294 23.82 -1.47 -1.27
CA THR A 294 23.24 -2.47 -2.18
C THR A 294 23.76 -2.32 -3.62
N SER A 295 24.00 -1.09 -4.09
CA SER A 295 24.53 -0.84 -5.43
C SER A 295 25.98 -1.32 -5.56
N VAL A 296 26.82 -1.05 -4.55
CA VAL A 296 28.22 -1.50 -4.52
C VAL A 296 28.28 -3.03 -4.44
N HIS A 297 27.50 -3.65 -3.55
CA HIS A 297 27.43 -5.11 -3.47
C HIS A 297 26.99 -5.74 -4.80
N TRP A 298 25.99 -5.16 -5.46
CA TRP A 298 25.50 -5.64 -6.75
C TRP A 298 26.58 -5.62 -7.82
N VAL A 299 27.28 -4.50 -8.01
CA VAL A 299 28.31 -4.41 -9.07
C VAL A 299 29.54 -5.28 -8.76
N ALA A 300 29.86 -5.51 -7.48
CA ALA A 300 30.90 -6.45 -7.08
C ALA A 300 30.50 -7.89 -7.44
N LYS A 301 29.32 -8.33 -6.95
CA LYS A 301 28.90 -9.73 -7.05
C LYS A 301 28.35 -10.15 -8.42
N GLN A 302 27.56 -9.29 -9.06
CA GLN A 302 26.85 -9.61 -10.30
C GLN A 302 27.58 -9.09 -11.54
N GLU A 303 28.40 -8.04 -11.39
CA GLU A 303 29.08 -7.39 -12.53
C GLU A 303 30.61 -7.49 -12.45
N GLY A 304 31.15 -8.14 -11.42
CA GLY A 304 32.56 -8.47 -11.29
C GLY A 304 33.49 -7.27 -11.04
N ALA A 305 33.03 -6.21 -10.37
CA ALA A 305 33.96 -5.20 -9.87
C ALA A 305 34.93 -5.83 -8.85
N ALA A 306 36.23 -5.62 -9.04
CA ALA A 306 37.26 -6.18 -8.13
C ALA A 306 37.73 -5.19 -7.05
N ASP A 307 37.43 -3.90 -7.20
CA ASP A 307 37.83 -2.83 -6.28
C ASP A 307 36.82 -1.67 -6.30
N ALA A 308 36.99 -0.71 -5.39
CA ALA A 308 36.13 0.46 -5.27
C ALA A 308 36.13 1.36 -6.52
N GLN A 309 37.23 1.42 -7.27
CA GLN A 309 37.34 2.23 -8.48
C GLN A 309 36.52 1.61 -9.62
N GLN A 310 36.61 0.30 -9.82
CA GLN A 310 35.79 -0.44 -10.77
C GLN A 310 34.31 -0.40 -10.39
N ALA A 311 34.00 -0.51 -9.10
CA ALA A 311 32.64 -0.37 -8.59
C ALA A 311 32.07 1.02 -8.92
N LEU A 312 32.85 2.08 -8.71
CA LEU A 312 32.47 3.46 -9.05
C LEU A 312 32.14 3.60 -10.55
N GLN A 313 33.00 3.10 -11.45
CA GLN A 313 32.75 3.17 -12.90
C GLN A 313 31.45 2.47 -13.31
N LYS A 314 31.17 1.29 -12.74
CA LYS A 314 29.93 0.54 -12.99
C LYS A 314 28.69 1.23 -12.40
N ILE A 315 28.83 1.88 -11.25
CA ILE A 315 27.74 2.66 -10.63
C ILE A 315 27.45 3.94 -11.44
N GLN A 316 28.48 4.64 -11.90
CA GLN A 316 28.32 5.85 -12.71
C GLN A 316 27.65 5.56 -14.06
N SER A 317 27.90 4.38 -14.64
CA SER A 317 27.22 3.90 -15.85
C SER A 317 25.84 3.29 -15.58
N TRP A 318 25.45 3.07 -14.31
CA TRP A 318 24.14 2.50 -13.97
C TRP A 318 23.00 3.43 -14.38
N ASN A 319 23.05 4.71 -13.97
CA ASN A 319 22.12 5.75 -14.43
C ASN A 319 22.64 7.17 -14.08
N PRO A 320 22.12 8.24 -14.73
CA PRO A 320 22.58 9.60 -14.51
C PRO A 320 22.46 10.09 -13.06
N ARG A 321 21.42 9.65 -12.33
CA ARG A 321 21.22 10.03 -10.92
C ARG A 321 22.34 9.47 -10.03
N LYS A 322 22.67 8.18 -10.18
CA LYS A 322 23.75 7.54 -9.41
C LYS A 322 25.09 8.17 -9.73
N ASN A 323 25.36 8.50 -10.99
CA ASN A 323 26.56 9.23 -11.39
C ASN A 323 26.72 10.57 -10.65
N GLN A 324 25.63 11.32 -10.48
CA GLN A 324 25.66 12.62 -9.80
C GLN A 324 25.77 12.50 -8.28
N LEU A 325 25.19 11.47 -7.66
CA LEU A 325 25.09 11.35 -6.20
C LEU A 325 26.17 10.47 -5.54
N MET A 326 26.57 9.38 -6.20
CA MET A 326 27.47 8.39 -5.62
C MET A 326 28.92 8.72 -6.00
N GLN A 327 29.54 9.59 -5.21
CA GLN A 327 30.94 10.02 -5.36
C GLN A 327 31.93 8.95 -4.92
N ALA A 328 33.20 9.11 -5.32
CA ALA A 328 34.27 8.12 -5.09
C ALA A 328 34.44 7.75 -3.61
N ASN A 329 34.46 8.75 -2.72
CA ASN A 329 34.56 8.56 -1.27
C ASN A 329 33.38 7.74 -0.72
N HIS A 330 32.15 7.95 -1.21
CA HIS A 330 30.99 7.17 -0.80
C HIS A 330 31.15 5.70 -1.19
N VAL A 331 31.53 5.44 -2.45
CA VAL A 331 31.73 4.07 -2.96
C VAL A 331 32.86 3.36 -2.22
N GLU A 332 33.95 4.08 -1.90
CA GLU A 332 35.06 3.55 -1.11
C GLU A 332 34.63 3.15 0.30
N SER A 333 33.88 3.99 1.01
CA SER A 333 33.36 3.66 2.35
C SER A 333 32.44 2.43 2.32
N ALA A 334 31.53 2.35 1.33
CA ALA A 334 30.65 1.19 1.20
C ALA A 334 31.41 -0.09 0.81
N TRP A 335 32.45 0.02 -0.04
CA TRP A 335 33.33 -1.10 -0.38
C TRP A 335 34.06 -1.65 0.84
N GLN A 336 34.64 -0.76 1.66
CA GLN A 336 35.31 -1.13 2.90
C GLN A 336 34.35 -1.80 3.88
N GLN A 337 33.12 -1.28 4.04
CA GLN A 337 32.08 -1.90 4.87
C GLN A 337 31.78 -3.35 4.42
N LEU A 338 31.58 -3.56 3.11
CA LEU A 338 31.30 -4.88 2.56
C LEU A 338 32.47 -5.85 2.77
N GLN A 339 33.72 -5.40 2.58
CA GLN A 339 34.92 -6.21 2.83
C GLN A 339 35.09 -6.55 4.32
N GLN A 340 34.96 -5.56 5.21
CA GLN A 340 35.09 -5.74 6.65
C GLN A 340 34.10 -6.78 7.18
N HIS A 341 32.87 -6.77 6.67
CA HIS A 341 31.83 -7.74 7.04
C HIS A 341 31.82 -9.00 6.15
N ARG A 342 32.81 -9.17 5.26
CA ARG A 342 33.00 -10.34 4.38
C ARG A 342 31.82 -10.63 3.45
N TRP A 343 31.28 -9.60 2.80
CA TRP A 343 30.21 -9.71 1.80
C TRP A 343 30.72 -9.72 0.36
N ILE A 344 31.94 -9.22 0.13
CA ILE A 344 32.66 -9.21 -1.16
C ILE A 344 34.11 -9.66 -0.97
#